data_AF-A0A2T0QNC8-F1
#
_entry.id   AF-A0A2T0QNC8-F1
#
_cell.length_a   1.000
_cell.length_b   1.000
_cell.length_c   1.000
_cell.angle_alpha   90.00
_cell.angle_beta   90.00
_cell.angle_gamma   90.00
#
_symmetry.space_group_name_H-M   'P 1'
#
loop_
_entity.id
_entity.type
_entity.pdbx_description
1 polymer ?
#
loop_
_entity_poly.entity_id
_entity_poly.type
_entity_poly.pdbx_seq_one_letter_code
_entity_poly.pdbx_strand_id
1 'polypeptide(L)'
;MSICTSIPPSRPAISGFNTSTRHGSLARAYCFQHRPASQLHAADQPDDDGDPSQQVFQCRDGRTLPRYTVQSVDLPDGLYLGLFNGRDDPLGSPLVTGFDGPLIGRLRYCHTVEARDLKLEFLDPFEGYRFFPDMEHVAGRDGQTPTGRITMPIQLMLNAGAIVFDGRYFADWTVFIISSVRTVIGRDLRSQRRV
;
A
#
# COMPACT_ATOMS: atom_id res chain seq x y z
N MET A 1 46.03 -3.68 30.54
CA MET A 1 46.23 -4.49 29.32
C MET A 1 45.33 -3.87 28.26
N SER A 2 45.69 -2.83 27.49
CA SER A 2 46.65 -2.75 26.36
C SER A 2 46.70 -4.07 25.58
N ILE A 3 46.33 -4.13 24.30
CA ILE A 3 47.14 -3.61 23.18
C ILE A 3 46.27 -3.17 21.98
N CYS A 4 46.67 -2.05 21.37
CA CYS A 4 46.33 -1.58 20.03
C CYS A 4 47.30 -2.15 18.98
N THR A 5 46.86 -2.40 17.74
CA THR A 5 47.71 -2.46 16.52
C THR A 5 46.78 -2.44 15.29
N SER A 6 46.64 -1.33 14.54
CA SER A 6 47.52 -0.70 13.52
C SER A 6 47.53 -1.39 12.15
N ILE A 7 47.06 -0.65 11.14
CA ILE A 7 47.03 -0.89 9.68
C ILE A 7 48.45 -0.91 9.07
N PRO A 8 48.64 -1.57 7.91
CA PRO A 8 49.45 -0.97 6.85
C PRO A 8 48.73 -0.90 5.47
N PRO A 9 49.05 0.09 4.62
CA PRO A 9 48.46 0.28 3.29
C PRO A 9 49.33 -0.33 2.18
N SER A 10 48.73 -0.70 1.04
CA SER A 10 49.46 -0.96 -0.19
C SER A 10 48.67 -0.56 -1.44
N ARG A 11 49.16 0.49 -2.11
CA ARG A 11 48.96 0.77 -3.54
C ARG A 11 50.11 0.14 -4.33
N PRO A 12 49.90 -0.12 -5.62
CA PRO A 12 50.79 0.50 -6.60
C PRO A 12 50.03 1.26 -7.70
N ALA A 13 50.69 2.30 -8.20
CA ALA A 13 50.38 3.02 -9.43
C ALA A 13 51.25 2.50 -10.58
N ILE A 14 50.81 2.69 -11.84
CA ILE A 14 51.55 2.91 -13.13
C ILE A 14 50.43 3.02 -14.20
N SER A 15 50.15 4.13 -14.90
CA SER A 15 50.92 5.00 -15.81
C SER A 15 51.07 4.46 -17.25
N GLY A 16 50.53 5.23 -18.22
CA GLY A 16 50.80 5.18 -19.68
C GLY A 16 49.56 5.58 -20.51
N PHE A 17 49.33 6.84 -20.92
CA PHE A 17 49.81 7.51 -22.17
C PHE A 17 49.80 6.57 -23.40
N ASN A 18 49.17 6.85 -24.55
CA ASN A 18 49.11 8.10 -25.30
C ASN A 18 48.05 8.10 -26.45
N THR A 19 47.56 9.31 -26.75
CA THR A 19 47.06 9.93 -28.00
C THR A 19 46.85 9.13 -29.32
N SER A 20 45.72 9.37 -30.00
CA SER A 20 45.64 10.07 -31.33
C SER A 20 44.25 9.90 -31.98
N THR A 21 43.40 10.95 -32.01
CA THR A 21 43.10 11.86 -33.15
C THR A 21 42.39 11.25 -34.37
N ARG A 22 41.12 11.66 -34.60
CA ARG A 22 40.49 12.22 -35.83
C ARG A 22 38.97 11.97 -35.81
N HIS A 23 38.15 13.00 -35.59
CA HIS A 23 37.58 13.98 -36.56
C HIS A 23 36.23 13.54 -37.17
N GLY A 24 35.21 14.40 -37.03
CA GLY A 24 33.91 14.33 -37.71
C GLY A 24 32.74 14.45 -36.73
N SER A 25 32.42 15.65 -36.22
CA SER A 25 31.45 16.58 -36.80
C SER A 25 30.10 15.93 -37.13
N LEU A 26 29.09 16.19 -36.29
CA LEU A 26 27.87 16.90 -36.69
C LEU A 26 27.11 17.32 -35.43
N ALA A 27 27.05 18.63 -35.24
CA ALA A 27 26.17 19.28 -34.28
C ALA A 27 24.72 18.94 -34.60
N ARG A 28 23.98 18.41 -33.63
CA ARG A 28 22.53 18.49 -33.63
C ARG A 28 22.10 19.03 -32.27
N ALA A 29 21.87 20.35 -32.27
CA ALA A 29 21.19 21.05 -31.21
C ALA A 29 19.83 20.40 -31.00
N TYR A 30 19.67 19.65 -29.91
CA TYR A 30 18.35 19.31 -29.41
C TYR A 30 17.95 20.40 -28.44
N CYS A 31 17.15 21.34 -28.96
CA CYS A 31 16.46 22.34 -28.17
C CYS A 31 15.69 21.65 -27.03
N PHE A 32 15.95 22.10 -25.81
CA PHE A 32 15.09 21.90 -24.66
C PHE A 32 13.67 22.35 -25.04
N GLN A 33 12.77 21.39 -25.23
CA GLN A 33 11.33 21.64 -25.20
C GLN A 33 10.83 21.13 -23.85
N HIS A 34 10.74 22.04 -22.88
CA HIS A 34 9.84 21.86 -21.74
C HIS A 34 8.41 21.74 -22.28
N ARG A 35 7.92 20.51 -22.45
CA ARG A 35 6.48 20.26 -22.45
C ARG A 35 6.03 20.22 -20.98
N PRO A 36 5.04 21.04 -20.57
CA PRO A 36 4.41 20.81 -19.28
C PRO A 36 3.81 19.40 -19.31
N ALA A 37 4.10 18.59 -18.29
CA ALA A 37 3.45 17.32 -18.07
C ALA A 37 1.99 17.59 -17.64
N SER A 38 1.16 17.99 -18.60
CA SER A 38 -0.28 18.00 -18.45
C SER A 38 -0.75 16.55 -18.44
N GLN A 39 -1.24 16.12 -17.27
CA GLN A 39 -2.23 15.04 -17.13
C GLN A 39 -1.87 13.76 -17.89
N LEU A 40 -0.93 12.98 -17.35
CA LEU A 40 -0.96 11.54 -17.59
C LEU A 40 -2.12 10.99 -16.77
N HIS A 41 -3.25 10.86 -17.45
CA HIS A 41 -4.39 10.08 -17.01
C HIS A 41 -3.92 8.71 -16.52
N ALA A 42 -4.54 8.24 -15.43
CA ALA A 42 -4.46 6.86 -14.98
C ALA A 42 -4.45 5.94 -16.21
N ALA A 43 -3.42 5.10 -16.31
CA ALA A 43 -3.34 4.14 -17.39
C ALA A 43 -4.67 3.38 -17.45
N ASP A 44 -5.31 3.36 -18.62
CA ASP A 44 -6.48 2.54 -18.91
C ASP A 44 -6.12 1.09 -18.55
N GLN A 45 -6.53 0.63 -17.36
CA GLN A 45 -6.57 -0.79 -17.07
C GLN A 45 -7.77 -1.36 -17.80
N PRO A 46 -7.63 -2.50 -18.49
CA PRO A 46 -8.75 -3.15 -19.15
C PRO A 46 -9.86 -3.41 -18.13
N ASP A 47 -11.10 -3.13 -18.53
CA ASP A 47 -12.30 -3.48 -17.79
C ASP A 47 -12.30 -5.01 -17.56
N ASP A 48 -11.84 -5.41 -16.37
CA ASP A 48 -11.96 -6.77 -15.88
C ASP A 48 -13.41 -6.93 -15.43
N ASP A 49 -14.29 -7.30 -16.38
CA ASP A 49 -15.64 -7.80 -16.11
C ASP A 49 -15.50 -9.12 -15.32
N GLY A 50 -15.21 -9.00 -14.03
CA GLY A 50 -14.72 -10.07 -13.17
C GLY A 50 -15.77 -11.13 -12.87
N ASP A 51 -15.39 -12.38 -13.10
CA ASP A 51 -16.05 -13.56 -12.54
C ASP A 51 -16.27 -13.35 -11.02
N PRO A 52 -17.47 -13.59 -10.45
CA PRO A 52 -17.73 -13.45 -9.01
C PRO A 52 -16.74 -14.21 -8.12
N SER A 53 -16.05 -15.24 -8.63
CA SER A 53 -14.98 -15.94 -7.92
C SER A 53 -13.75 -15.05 -7.60
N GLN A 54 -13.54 -13.97 -8.34
CA GLN A 54 -12.41 -13.04 -8.16
C GLN A 54 -12.62 -12.05 -7.00
N GLN A 55 -13.83 -11.92 -6.47
CA GLN A 55 -14.15 -10.97 -5.40
C GLN A 55 -13.75 -11.46 -4.00
N VAL A 56 -13.21 -12.68 -3.90
CA VAL A 56 -12.87 -13.32 -2.63
C VAL A 56 -11.38 -13.45 -2.43
N PHE A 57 -10.90 -13.05 -1.26
CA PHE A 57 -9.58 -13.37 -0.75
C PHE A 57 -9.66 -14.63 0.13
N GLN A 58 -8.97 -15.70 -0.29
CA GLN A 58 -8.89 -16.95 0.45
C GLN A 58 -7.72 -16.91 1.42
N CYS A 59 -7.99 -17.01 2.72
CA CYS A 59 -7.00 -17.10 3.78
C CYS A 59 -6.43 -18.52 3.87
N ARG A 60 -5.21 -18.67 4.39
CA ARG A 60 -4.53 -19.95 4.58
C ARG A 60 -5.21 -20.83 5.63
N ASP A 61 -5.97 -20.22 6.53
CA ASP A 61 -6.82 -20.92 7.51
C ASP A 61 -8.22 -21.31 6.96
N GLY A 62 -8.46 -21.10 5.67
CA GLY A 62 -9.72 -21.44 4.99
C GLY A 62 -10.81 -20.38 5.07
N ARG A 63 -10.57 -19.23 5.74
CA ARG A 63 -11.53 -18.12 5.73
C ARG A 63 -11.61 -17.46 4.36
N THR A 64 -12.82 -17.06 4.01
CA THR A 64 -13.13 -16.27 2.82
C THR A 64 -13.43 -14.83 3.26
N LEU A 65 -12.63 -13.88 2.75
CA LEU A 65 -12.76 -12.45 3.02
C LEU A 65 -13.06 -11.67 1.73
N PRO A 66 -13.64 -10.48 1.81
CA PRO A 66 -13.73 -9.58 0.67
C PRO A 66 -12.34 -9.29 0.12
N ARG A 67 -12.13 -9.41 -1.19
CA ARG A 67 -10.90 -8.99 -1.86
C ARG A 67 -10.97 -7.51 -2.19
N TYR A 68 -9.85 -6.80 -2.06
CA TYR A 68 -9.73 -5.47 -2.63
C TYR A 68 -9.80 -5.57 -4.15
N THR A 69 -10.74 -4.85 -4.76
CA THR A 69 -10.83 -4.68 -6.20
C THR A 69 -11.02 -3.20 -6.50
N VAL A 70 -10.61 -2.79 -7.70
CA VAL A 70 -10.74 -1.40 -8.14
C VAL A 70 -12.21 -0.97 -8.24
N GLN A 71 -13.13 -1.93 -8.40
CA GLN A 71 -14.55 -1.67 -8.61
C GLN A 71 -15.42 -1.80 -7.35
N SER A 72 -14.97 -2.50 -6.30
CA SER A 72 -15.58 -2.50 -4.94
C SER A 72 -17.11 -2.27 -4.92
N VAL A 73 -17.87 -3.07 -5.68
CA VAL A 73 -19.31 -2.87 -5.91
C VAL A 73 -20.10 -3.49 -4.74
N ASP A 74 -21.21 -2.88 -4.34
CA ASP A 74 -22.17 -3.37 -3.33
C ASP A 74 -21.67 -3.48 -1.87
N LEU A 75 -20.60 -2.77 -1.53
CA LEU A 75 -20.15 -2.66 -0.14
C LEU A 75 -20.95 -1.61 0.64
N PRO A 76 -21.25 -1.85 1.93
CA PRO A 76 -21.88 -0.84 2.78
C PRO A 76 -21.05 0.44 2.90
N ASP A 77 -21.71 1.56 3.20
CA ASP A 77 -21.01 2.81 3.51
C ASP A 77 -20.06 2.63 4.71
N GLY A 78 -18.84 3.14 4.56
CA GLY A 78 -17.83 3.08 5.63
C GLY A 78 -16.41 3.38 5.18
N LEU A 79 -15.50 3.35 6.14
CA LEU A 79 -14.05 3.44 5.93
C LEU A 79 -13.48 2.04 5.74
N TYR A 80 -12.64 1.87 4.72
CA TYR A 80 -12.03 0.60 4.36
C TYR A 80 -10.53 0.74 4.13
N LEU A 81 -9.80 -0.35 4.38
CA LEU A 81 -8.39 -0.54 4.08
C LEU A 81 -8.26 -1.63 3.02
N GLY A 82 -7.80 -1.28 1.83
CA GLY A 82 -7.45 -2.24 0.78
C GLY A 82 -5.96 -2.57 0.83
N LEU A 83 -5.62 -3.86 0.81
CA LEU A 83 -4.25 -4.34 0.66
C LEU A 83 -4.04 -4.84 -0.77
N PHE A 84 -2.91 -4.50 -1.39
CA PHE A 84 -2.60 -4.93 -2.76
C PHE A 84 -1.09 -5.06 -2.99
N ASN A 85 -0.72 -5.53 -4.18
CA ASN A 85 0.66 -5.87 -4.52
C ASN A 85 1.27 -6.89 -3.52
N GLY A 86 0.47 -7.91 -3.19
CA GLY A 86 0.79 -8.99 -2.27
C GLY A 86 1.79 -9.98 -2.85
N ARG A 87 2.60 -10.58 -1.96
CA ARG A 87 3.58 -11.63 -2.27
C ARG A 87 3.60 -12.70 -1.17
N ASP A 88 3.88 -13.94 -1.56
CA ASP A 88 4.16 -15.02 -0.61
C ASP A 88 5.60 -14.97 -0.08
N ASP A 89 6.54 -14.53 -0.92
CA ASP A 89 7.94 -14.31 -0.55
C ASP A 89 8.22 -12.80 -0.43
N PRO A 90 8.63 -12.32 0.75
CA PRO A 90 8.94 -10.90 0.96
C PRO A 90 10.16 -10.41 0.17
N LEU A 91 11.05 -11.33 -0.25
CA LEU A 91 12.23 -11.03 -1.06
C LEU A 91 12.00 -11.30 -2.56
N GLY A 92 10.77 -11.64 -2.94
CA GLY A 92 10.38 -11.86 -4.32
C GLY A 92 10.67 -10.64 -5.21
N SER A 93 10.92 -10.88 -6.49
CA SER A 93 11.30 -9.83 -7.44
C SER A 93 10.25 -8.71 -7.51
N PRO A 94 10.63 -7.43 -7.29
CA PRO A 94 9.70 -6.30 -7.34
C PRO A 94 9.16 -6.04 -8.76
N LEU A 95 9.79 -6.64 -9.79
CA LEU A 95 9.39 -6.51 -11.19
C LEU A 95 8.14 -7.34 -11.55
N VAL A 96 7.76 -8.29 -10.70
CA VAL A 96 6.56 -9.11 -10.90
C VAL A 96 5.39 -8.41 -10.22
N THR A 97 4.29 -8.17 -10.93
CA THR A 97 3.05 -7.64 -10.34
C THR A 97 2.58 -8.57 -9.22
N GLY A 98 2.32 -8.02 -8.03
CA GLY A 98 1.74 -8.78 -6.92
C GLY A 98 0.25 -9.08 -7.11
N PHE A 99 -0.36 -9.73 -6.12
CA PHE A 99 -1.79 -10.03 -6.11
C PHE A 99 -2.58 -9.09 -5.17
N ASP A 100 -3.88 -8.95 -5.41
CA ASP A 100 -4.75 -8.20 -4.52
C ASP A 100 -5.07 -8.96 -3.24
N GLY A 101 -5.04 -8.22 -2.13
CA GLY A 101 -5.27 -8.70 -0.78
C GLY A 101 -6.71 -8.54 -0.32
N PRO A 102 -6.95 -8.70 1.00
CA PRO A 102 -8.27 -8.46 1.57
C PRO A 102 -8.62 -6.97 1.56
N LEU A 103 -9.92 -6.70 1.47
CA LEU A 103 -10.52 -5.42 1.80
C LEU A 103 -11.02 -5.47 3.25
N ILE A 104 -10.33 -4.78 4.14
CA ILE A 104 -10.55 -4.80 5.57
C ILE A 104 -11.47 -3.64 5.98
N GLY A 105 -12.63 -3.97 6.54
CA GLY A 105 -13.59 -2.98 7.02
C GLY A 105 -14.91 -3.60 7.48
N ARG A 106 -15.82 -2.81 8.06
CA ARG A 106 -15.75 -1.33 8.17
C ARG A 106 -14.97 -0.85 9.38
N LEU A 107 -14.21 0.22 9.18
CA LEU A 107 -13.36 0.83 10.21
C LEU A 107 -14.01 2.09 10.79
N ARG A 108 -13.80 2.33 12.08
CA ARG A 108 -14.00 3.61 12.75
C ARG A 108 -12.82 4.55 12.48
N TYR A 109 -11.60 4.03 12.53
CA TYR A 109 -10.40 4.75 12.08
C TYR A 109 -9.32 3.79 11.57
N CYS A 110 -8.43 4.35 10.76
CA CYS A 110 -7.16 3.77 10.36
C CYS A 110 -6.08 4.83 10.58
N HIS A 111 -5.07 4.53 11.37
CA HIS A 111 -4.03 5.48 11.74
C HIS A 111 -2.65 4.84 11.59
N THR A 112 -1.86 5.38 10.67
CA THR A 112 -0.43 5.04 10.55
C THR A 112 0.36 5.81 11.60
N VAL A 113 1.06 5.09 12.48
CA VAL A 113 1.92 5.64 13.54
C VAL A 113 3.37 5.40 13.17
N GLU A 114 4.17 6.48 13.11
CA GLU A 114 5.61 6.46 12.84
C GLU A 114 6.04 5.71 11.56
N ALA A 115 5.13 5.57 10.58
CA ALA A 115 5.31 4.72 9.41
C ALA A 115 5.65 3.24 9.73
N ARG A 116 5.40 2.81 10.97
CA ARG A 116 5.77 1.49 11.50
C ARG A 116 4.58 0.66 11.91
N ASP A 117 3.49 1.29 12.33
CA ASP A 117 2.31 0.60 12.79
C ASP A 117 1.08 1.15 12.09
N LEU A 118 0.16 0.25 11.73
CA LEU A 118 -1.18 0.59 11.30
C LEU A 118 -2.16 0.22 12.42
N LYS A 119 -2.71 1.23 13.09
CA LYS A 119 -3.72 1.06 14.14
C LYS A 119 -5.10 1.15 13.54
N LEU A 120 -5.89 0.10 13.76
CA LEU A 120 -7.25 -0.04 13.27
C LEU A 120 -8.21 -0.13 14.46
N GLU A 121 -9.36 0.53 14.34
CA GLU A 121 -10.53 0.24 15.16
C GLU A 121 -11.70 -0.04 14.23
N PHE A 122 -12.38 -1.17 14.42
CA PHE A 122 -13.56 -1.53 13.65
C PHE A 122 -14.79 -0.76 14.13
N LEU A 123 -15.71 -0.48 13.20
CA LEU A 123 -16.98 0.12 13.55
C LEU A 123 -17.83 -0.84 14.40
N ASP A 124 -17.84 -2.12 14.01
CA ASP A 124 -18.38 -3.24 14.75
C ASP A 124 -17.25 -4.24 15.08
N PRO A 125 -16.94 -4.48 16.37
CA PRO A 125 -15.91 -5.43 16.78
C PRO A 125 -16.10 -6.85 16.25
N PHE A 126 -17.35 -7.32 16.07
CA PHE A 126 -17.62 -8.66 15.56
C PHE A 126 -17.37 -8.76 14.06
N GLU A 127 -17.56 -7.68 13.29
CA GLU A 127 -17.10 -7.63 11.90
C GLU A 127 -15.58 -7.79 11.84
N GLY A 128 -14.85 -7.12 12.74
CA GLY A 128 -13.40 -7.18 12.84
C GLY A 128 -12.85 -8.57 13.17
N TYR A 129 -13.55 -9.31 14.03
CA TYR A 129 -13.19 -10.69 14.39
C TYR A 129 -13.14 -11.63 13.17
N ARG A 130 -13.93 -11.35 12.11
CA ARG A 130 -13.86 -12.12 10.86
C ARG A 130 -12.50 -11.99 10.16
N PHE A 131 -11.86 -10.83 10.28
CA PHE A 131 -10.53 -10.57 9.70
C PHE A 131 -9.40 -11.00 10.65
N PHE A 132 -9.60 -10.83 11.95
CA PHE A 132 -8.61 -11.10 12.99
C PHE A 132 -9.21 -11.97 14.11
N PRO A 133 -9.24 -13.30 13.95
CA PRO A 133 -9.79 -14.22 14.96
C PRO A 133 -8.99 -14.23 16.26
N ASP A 134 -7.70 -13.88 16.20
CA ASP A 134 -6.82 -13.80 17.38
C ASP A 134 -6.88 -12.44 18.08
N MET A 135 -7.84 -11.58 17.72
CA MET A 135 -8.04 -10.28 18.35
C MET A 135 -8.27 -10.42 19.87
N GLU A 136 -7.74 -9.46 20.64
CA GLU A 136 -7.98 -9.40 22.08
C GLU A 136 -9.49 -9.32 22.39
N HIS A 137 -9.90 -10.02 23.45
CA HIS A 137 -11.26 -9.97 23.98
C HIS A 137 -11.29 -9.32 25.36
N VAL A 138 -12.39 -8.67 25.67
CA VAL A 138 -12.65 -8.05 26.97
C VAL A 138 -13.92 -8.65 27.56
N ALA A 139 -13.92 -8.85 28.87
CA ALA A 139 -15.10 -9.27 29.62
C ALA A 139 -16.16 -8.16 29.60
N GLY A 140 -17.30 -8.44 28.97
CA GLY A 140 -18.49 -7.61 28.98
C GLY A 140 -19.59 -8.21 29.86
N ARG A 141 -20.71 -7.49 29.94
CA ARG A 141 -21.89 -7.91 30.71
C ARG A 141 -22.47 -9.25 30.24
N ASP A 142 -22.40 -9.49 28.94
CA ASP A 142 -23.02 -10.64 28.26
C ASP A 142 -22.00 -11.72 27.85
N GLY A 143 -20.75 -11.61 28.32
CA GLY A 143 -19.65 -12.53 28.00
C GLY A 143 -18.43 -11.83 27.40
N GLN A 144 -17.57 -12.60 26.75
CA GLN A 144 -16.37 -12.08 26.09
C GLN A 144 -16.73 -11.39 24.77
N THR A 145 -16.25 -10.16 24.58
CA THR A 145 -16.46 -9.38 23.36
C THR A 145 -15.11 -9.02 22.74
N PRO A 146 -14.93 -9.16 21.42
CA PRO A 146 -13.72 -8.67 20.75
C PRO A 146 -13.53 -7.18 21.00
N THR A 147 -12.29 -6.73 21.19
CA THR A 147 -11.97 -5.29 21.40
C THR A 147 -12.31 -4.43 20.18
N GLY A 148 -12.35 -5.02 18.99
CA GLY A 148 -12.44 -4.31 17.72
C GLY A 148 -11.17 -3.55 17.37
N ARG A 149 -10.05 -3.74 18.09
CA ARG A 149 -8.81 -2.99 17.91
C ARG A 149 -7.68 -3.90 17.45
N ILE A 150 -6.95 -3.46 16.45
CA ILE A 150 -5.82 -4.19 15.87
C ILE A 150 -4.66 -3.23 15.63
N THR A 151 -3.45 -3.70 15.90
CA THR A 151 -2.22 -3.04 15.47
C THR A 151 -1.49 -3.98 14.52
N MET A 152 -1.30 -3.55 13.28
CA MET A 152 -0.53 -4.29 12.28
C MET A 152 0.84 -3.64 12.11
N PRO A 153 1.94 -4.36 12.35
CA PRO A 153 3.27 -3.83 12.07
C PRO A 153 3.51 -3.73 10.56
N ILE A 154 4.13 -2.63 10.15
CA ILE A 154 4.65 -2.39 8.81
C ILE A 154 6.13 -2.81 8.83
N GLN A 155 6.45 -3.86 8.10
CA GLN A 155 7.80 -4.40 8.01
C GLN A 155 8.68 -3.55 7.08
N LEU A 156 9.33 -2.53 7.65
CA LEU A 156 10.19 -1.59 6.93
C LEU A 156 11.49 -2.19 6.36
N MET A 157 11.87 -3.41 6.75
CA MET A 157 13.09 -4.05 6.22
C MET A 157 12.94 -4.56 4.79
N LEU A 158 11.73 -4.54 4.24
CA LEU A 158 11.46 -4.81 2.84
C LEU A 158 11.63 -3.52 2.04
N ASN A 159 12.11 -3.61 0.80
CA ASN A 159 12.53 -2.46 -0.02
C ASN A 159 11.51 -1.30 -0.13
N ALA A 160 10.24 -1.51 0.24
CA ALA A 160 9.18 -0.50 0.28
C ALA A 160 8.31 -0.50 1.57
N GLY A 161 8.64 -1.32 2.58
CA GLY A 161 7.73 -1.62 3.69
C GLY A 161 6.60 -2.59 3.27
N ALA A 162 6.13 -3.44 4.18
CA ALA A 162 4.95 -4.27 3.88
C ALA A 162 4.08 -4.54 5.12
N ILE A 163 2.78 -4.62 4.89
CA ILE A 163 1.83 -5.12 5.88
C ILE A 163 1.74 -6.63 5.74
N VAL A 164 1.84 -7.36 6.86
CA VAL A 164 1.65 -8.81 6.86
C VAL A 164 0.20 -9.13 7.19
N PHE A 165 -0.46 -9.87 6.31
CA PHE A 165 -1.79 -10.42 6.55
C PHE A 165 -1.82 -11.87 6.07
N ASP A 166 -2.28 -12.78 6.93
CA ASP A 166 -2.39 -14.22 6.61
C ASP A 166 -1.08 -14.82 6.05
N GLY A 167 0.05 -14.45 6.67
CA GLY A 167 1.38 -14.93 6.29
C GLY A 167 1.86 -14.47 4.90
N ARG A 168 1.22 -13.45 4.32
CA ARG A 168 1.56 -12.82 3.05
C ARG A 168 1.91 -11.35 3.24
N TYR A 169 2.71 -10.80 2.34
CA TYR A 169 3.32 -9.49 2.46
C TYR A 169 2.75 -8.56 1.40
N PHE A 170 2.06 -7.49 1.83
CA PHE A 170 1.44 -6.51 0.95
C PHE A 170 2.25 -5.22 0.96
N ALA A 171 2.87 -4.92 -0.18
CA ALA A 171 3.74 -3.75 -0.31
C ALA A 171 2.97 -2.43 -0.36
N ASP A 172 1.72 -2.48 -0.84
CA ASP A 172 0.89 -1.30 -1.01
C ASP A 172 -0.44 -1.47 -0.24
N TRP A 173 -0.93 -0.34 0.27
CA TRP A 173 -2.23 -0.26 0.92
C TRP A 173 -2.88 1.08 0.63
N THR A 174 -4.21 1.08 0.60
CA THR A 174 -5.02 2.29 0.42
C THR A 174 -6.13 2.35 1.45
N VAL A 175 -6.45 3.55 1.91
CA VAL A 175 -7.55 3.80 2.82
C VAL A 175 -8.54 4.72 2.11
N PHE A 176 -9.79 4.29 2.04
CA PHE A 176 -10.83 5.01 1.31
C PHE A 176 -12.18 4.88 1.98
N ILE A 177 -13.08 5.80 1.64
CA ILE A 177 -14.45 5.81 2.12
C ILE A 177 -15.34 5.38 0.96
N ILE A 178 -16.19 4.38 1.22
CA ILE A 178 -17.33 4.06 0.38
C ILE A 178 -18.51 4.84 0.95
N SER A 179 -19.17 5.63 0.11
CA SER A 179 -20.43 6.23 0.50
C SER A 179 -21.42 6.26 -0.64
N SER A 180 -22.62 5.78 -0.36
CA SER A 180 -23.77 5.73 -1.26
C SER A 180 -24.47 7.08 -1.40
N VAL A 181 -23.77 8.20 -1.17
CA VAL A 181 -24.32 9.54 -1.45
C VAL A 181 -24.71 9.58 -2.92
N ARG A 182 -26.02 9.46 -3.16
CA ARG A 182 -26.65 9.96 -4.38
C ARG A 182 -26.10 11.36 -4.57
N THR A 183 -25.32 11.56 -5.60
CA THR A 183 -24.74 12.85 -5.94
C THR A 183 -25.89 13.86 -6.09
N VAL A 184 -26.23 14.57 -5.00
CA VAL A 184 -26.98 15.81 -5.08
C VAL A 184 -25.94 16.86 -5.46
N ILE A 185 -25.42 16.75 -6.67
CA ILE A 185 -24.70 17.84 -7.31
C ILE A 185 -25.74 18.93 -7.52
N GLY A 186 -25.61 20.04 -6.81
CA GLY A 186 -26.33 21.27 -7.12
C GLY A 186 -27.42 21.66 -6.14
N ARG A 187 -27.10 21.86 -4.86
CA ARG A 187 -27.70 22.99 -4.13
C ARG A 187 -26.61 23.93 -3.66
N ASP A 188 -26.33 24.84 -4.58
CA ASP A 188 -25.77 26.17 -4.44
C ASP A 188 -25.33 26.59 -3.04
N LEU A 189 -24.02 26.60 -2.80
CA LEU A 189 -23.37 27.19 -1.63
C LEU A 189 -23.18 28.72 -1.76
N ARG A 190 -23.85 29.42 -2.69
CA ARG A 190 -23.65 30.87 -2.90
C ARG A 190 -24.68 31.81 -2.26
N SER A 191 -25.58 31.38 -1.39
CA SER A 191 -26.45 32.33 -0.67
C SER A 191 -26.31 32.31 0.85
N GLN A 192 -25.09 32.51 1.35
CA GLN A 192 -24.90 33.10 2.67
C GLN A 192 -23.84 34.20 2.61
N ARG A 193 -24.15 35.27 1.86
CA ARG A 193 -23.56 36.58 2.18
C ARG A 193 -24.55 37.30 3.10
N ARG A 194 -24.07 37.56 4.31
CA ARG A 194 -24.71 38.22 5.45
C ARG A 194 -25.30 39.59 5.09
N VAL A 195 -26.40 39.90 5.80
CA VAL A 195 -26.88 41.18 6.37
C VAL A 195 -26.67 42.44 5.55
#